data_AF-A0A2K0UCE6-F1
#
_entry.id   AF-A0A2K0UCE6-F1
#
_cell.length_a   1.000
_cell.length_b   1.000
_cell.length_c   1.000
_cell.angle_alpha   90.00
_cell.angle_beta   90.00
_cell.angle_gamma   90.00
#
_symmetry.space_group_name_H-M   'P 1'
#
loop_
_entity.id
_entity.type
_entity.pdbx_description
1 polymer ?
#
loop_
_entity_poly.entity_id
_entity_poly.type
_entity_poly.pdbx_seq_one_letter_code
_entity_poly.pdbx_strand_id
1 'polypeptide(L)'
;MAYKTTEFGDYTVGEYFASDFEANINGGPIPGDAYKAAIISSRAKSIFKVVKVEEILASHDADKAKGGSVAHRTVFSVTDKETGVEKQESTLTIITCAEQDGKVVLKSLTEVFHQ
;
A
#
# COMPACT_ATOMS: atom_id res chain seq x y z
N MET A 1 -13.90 -15.47 5.48
CA MET A 1 -14.24 -14.37 4.56
C MET A 1 -13.22 -14.41 3.42
N ALA A 2 -13.68 -14.60 2.18
CA ALA A 2 -12.78 -14.56 1.02
C ALA A 2 -12.51 -13.09 0.68
N TYR A 3 -11.27 -12.64 0.79
CA TYR A 3 -10.88 -11.33 0.29
C TYR A 3 -10.99 -11.38 -1.24
N LYS A 4 -11.98 -10.66 -1.80
CA LYS A 4 -12.02 -10.38 -3.23
C LYS A 4 -10.74 -9.62 -3.56
N THR A 5 -9.95 -10.17 -4.48
CA THR A 5 -8.80 -9.50 -5.07
C THR A 5 -9.32 -8.32 -5.89
N THR A 6 -9.52 -7.16 -5.25
CA THR A 6 -9.87 -5.94 -5.97
C THR A 6 -8.62 -5.52 -6.72
N GLU A 7 -8.66 -5.59 -8.05
CA GLU A 7 -7.70 -4.91 -8.91
C GLU A 7 -7.77 -3.41 -8.57
N PHE A 8 -6.75 -2.89 -7.89
CA PHE A 8 -6.58 -1.46 -7.67
C PHE A 8 -6.32 -0.77 -9.02
N GLY A 9 -7.37 -0.42 -9.75
CA GLY A 9 -7.27 0.38 -10.97
C GLY A 9 -6.90 1.83 -10.65
N ASP A 10 -6.41 2.58 -11.65
CA ASP A 10 -5.99 3.99 -11.52
C ASP A 10 -7.04 4.90 -10.86
N TYR A 11 -8.33 4.57 -11.04
CA TYR A 11 -9.47 5.27 -10.43
C TYR A 11 -9.55 5.14 -8.91
N THR A 12 -9.00 4.07 -8.33
CA THR A 12 -9.11 3.78 -6.88
C THR A 12 -8.03 4.48 -6.05
N VAL A 13 -6.89 4.86 -6.64
CA VAL A 13 -5.77 5.46 -5.90
C VAL A 13 -6.05 6.91 -5.48
N GLY A 14 -6.97 7.60 -6.16
CA GLY A 14 -7.38 8.95 -5.73
C GLY A 14 -8.33 8.96 -4.54
N GLU A 15 -9.23 7.98 -4.46
CA GLU A 15 -10.41 8.03 -3.57
C GLU A 15 -10.13 7.57 -2.14
N TYR A 16 -9.07 6.78 -1.94
CA TYR A 16 -8.75 6.20 -0.63
C TYR A 16 -7.56 6.88 0.05
N PHE A 17 -6.99 7.94 -0.50
CA PHE A 17 -5.86 8.66 0.09
C PHE A 17 -6.34 9.99 0.66
N ALA A 18 -5.86 10.34 1.84
CA ALA A 18 -6.05 11.67 2.40
C ALA A 18 -5.45 12.73 1.45
N SER A 19 -6.04 13.92 1.44
CA SER A 19 -5.54 15.05 0.63
C SER A 19 -4.11 15.46 1.00
N ASP A 20 -3.73 15.21 2.26
CA ASP A 20 -2.40 15.46 2.82
C ASP A 20 -1.66 14.15 3.15
N PHE A 21 -1.86 13.12 2.33
CA PHE A 21 -1.20 11.84 2.49
C PHE A 21 0.33 11.95 2.41
N GLU A 22 1.01 11.27 3.34
CA GLU A 22 2.46 11.20 3.44
C GLU A 22 2.97 9.76 3.25
N ALA A 23 4.01 9.59 2.45
CA ALA A 23 4.72 8.31 2.32
C ALA A 23 6.16 8.44 2.82
N ASN A 24 6.67 7.40 3.46
CA ASN A 24 8.08 7.27 3.82
C ASN A 24 8.58 5.90 3.38
N ILE A 25 9.58 5.85 2.50
CA ILE A 25 10.11 4.62 1.91
C ILE A 25 11.57 4.48 2.31
N ASN A 26 11.92 3.37 3.00
CA ASN A 26 13.28 3.11 3.49
C ASN A 26 13.88 4.29 4.28
N GLY A 27 13.06 5.02 5.03
CA GLY A 27 13.45 6.19 5.82
C GLY A 27 13.40 7.53 5.06
N GLY A 28 13.22 7.52 3.74
CA GLY A 28 13.11 8.71 2.91
C GLY A 28 11.67 9.19 2.73
N PRO A 29 11.33 10.44 3.07
CA PRO A 29 9.99 10.98 2.81
C PRO A 29 9.76 11.12 1.30
N ILE A 30 8.56 10.74 0.84
CA ILE A 30 8.10 10.85 -0.54
C ILE A 30 6.76 11.60 -0.55
N PRO A 31 6.61 12.65 -1.37
CA PRO A 31 5.32 13.33 -1.54
C PRO A 31 4.23 12.35 -2.00
N GLY A 32 3.01 12.50 -1.48
CA GLY A 32 1.90 11.59 -1.76
C GLY A 32 1.64 11.38 -3.26
N ASP A 33 1.66 12.44 -4.06
CA ASP A 33 1.43 12.33 -5.51
C ASP A 33 2.57 11.59 -6.23
N ALA A 34 3.82 11.75 -5.77
CA ALA A 34 4.95 10.99 -6.30
C ALA A 34 4.82 9.50 -5.96
N TYR A 35 4.35 9.17 -4.76
CA TYR A 35 4.06 7.79 -4.37
C TYR A 35 2.95 7.18 -5.25
N LYS A 36 1.84 7.89 -5.45
CA LYS A 36 0.73 7.46 -6.32
C LYS A 36 1.22 7.24 -7.77
N ALA A 37 2.04 8.15 -8.29
CA ALA A 37 2.63 8.00 -9.63
C ALA A 37 3.58 6.80 -9.72
N ALA A 38 4.34 6.51 -8.65
CA ALA A 38 5.20 5.34 -8.58
C ALA A 38 4.41 4.02 -8.59
N ILE A 39 3.24 3.95 -7.93
CA ILE A 39 2.34 2.79 -8.00
C ILE A 39 1.89 2.56 -9.45
N ILE A 40 1.41 3.60 -10.12
CA ILE A 40 0.93 3.52 -11.51
C ILE A 40 2.08 3.07 -12.42
N SER A 41 3.25 3.70 -12.30
CA SER A 41 4.43 3.38 -13.11
C SER A 41 4.91 1.94 -12.90
N SER A 42 4.88 1.45 -11.65
CA SER A 42 5.27 0.08 -11.33
C SER A 42 4.29 -0.92 -11.94
N ARG A 43 2.98 -0.67 -11.82
CA ARG A 43 1.94 -1.53 -12.41
C ARG A 43 1.91 -1.48 -13.93
N ALA A 44 2.34 -0.39 -14.55
CA ALA A 44 2.50 -0.32 -15.99
C ALA A 44 3.59 -1.30 -16.48
N LYS A 45 4.69 -1.45 -15.72
CA LYS A 45 5.85 -2.29 -16.07
C LYS A 45 5.75 -3.73 -15.61
N SER A 46 5.05 -3.99 -14.50
CA SER A 46 5.05 -5.31 -13.86
C SER A 46 3.66 -5.76 -13.44
N ILE A 47 3.46 -7.07 -13.39
CA ILE A 47 2.30 -7.72 -12.79
C ILE A 47 2.68 -8.05 -11.35
N PHE A 48 1.86 -7.60 -10.40
CA PHE A 48 2.05 -7.88 -8.97
C PHE A 48 1.00 -8.89 -8.51
N LYS A 49 1.46 -10.00 -7.95
CA LYS A 49 0.61 -11.00 -7.31
C LYS A 49 0.96 -11.10 -5.84
N VAL A 50 -0.02 -10.88 -4.97
CA VAL A 50 0.14 -11.13 -3.54
C VAL A 50 0.28 -12.64 -3.31
N VAL A 51 1.40 -13.05 -2.72
CA VAL A 51 1.69 -14.44 -2.35
C VAL A 51 1.32 -14.68 -0.90
N LYS A 52 1.66 -13.73 -0.02
CA LYS A 52 1.43 -13.84 1.42
C LYS A 52 1.22 -12.45 2.03
N VAL A 53 0.30 -12.35 2.99
CA VAL A 53 0.16 -11.20 3.89
C VAL A 53 0.27 -11.72 5.31
N GLU A 54 1.19 -11.15 6.08
CA GLU A 54 1.36 -11.40 7.51
C GLU A 54 1.05 -10.11 8.25
N GLU A 55 -0.05 -10.09 9.01
CA GLU A 55 -0.33 -8.99 9.95
C GLU A 55 0.60 -9.12 11.15
N ILE A 56 1.43 -8.09 11.37
CA ILE A 56 2.42 -8.04 12.45
C ILE A 56 1.85 -7.28 13.65
N LEU A 57 1.11 -6.21 13.39
CA LEU A 57 0.45 -5.41 14.40
C LEU A 57 -0.83 -4.82 13.81
N ALA A 58 -1.95 -5.02 14.47
CA ALA A 58 -3.12 -4.16 14.30
C ALA A 58 -3.32 -3.40 15.60
N SER A 59 -3.53 -2.08 15.56
CA SER A 59 -4.12 -1.40 16.71
C SER A 59 -5.59 -1.79 16.76
N HIS A 60 -5.97 -2.69 17.67
CA HIS A 60 -7.34 -3.22 17.76
C HIS A 60 -8.34 -2.13 18.23
N ASP A 61 -7.82 -1.01 18.75
CA ASP A 61 -8.57 0.17 19.19
C ASP A 61 -8.68 1.27 18.11
N ALA A 62 -8.57 0.89 16.84
CA ALA A 62 -8.81 1.77 15.70
C ALA A 62 -10.29 2.17 15.63
N ASP A 63 -10.73 3.05 16.51
CA ASP A 63 -12.00 3.76 16.40
C ASP A 63 -12.02 4.50 15.07
N LYS A 64 -13.06 4.30 14.26
CA LYS A 64 -13.23 4.98 12.96
C LYS A 64 -13.01 6.49 13.11
N ALA A 65 -13.42 7.07 14.24
CA ALA A 65 -13.26 8.49 14.54
C ALA A 65 -11.83 8.90 14.96
N LYS A 66 -11.00 7.98 15.47
CA LYS A 66 -9.63 8.26 15.96
C LYS A 66 -8.54 7.79 15.00
N GLY A 67 -8.91 7.02 13.98
CA GLY A 67 -7.95 6.38 13.09
C GLY A 67 -7.32 5.14 13.70
N GLY A 68 -6.53 4.44 12.89
CA GLY A 68 -5.90 3.18 13.27
C GLY A 68 -4.69 2.87 12.43
N SER A 69 -3.79 2.07 12.99
CA SER A 69 -2.59 1.64 12.27
C SER A 69 -2.55 0.12 12.15
N VAL A 70 -2.14 -0.34 10.96
CA VAL A 70 -1.88 -1.75 10.69
C VAL A 70 -0.48 -1.90 10.09
N ALA A 71 0.25 -2.91 10.54
CA ALA A 71 1.53 -3.30 9.99
C ALA A 71 1.40 -4.66 9.31
N HIS A 72 1.75 -4.72 8.03
CA HIS A 72 1.77 -5.94 7.25
C HIS A 72 3.17 -6.21 6.70
N ARG A 73 3.63 -7.45 6.81
CA ARG A 73 4.66 -7.96 5.90
C ARG A 73 3.96 -8.62 4.72
N THR A 74 4.16 -8.08 3.53
CA THR A 74 3.58 -8.61 2.30
C THR A 74 4.67 -9.19 1.42
N VAL A 75 4.45 -10.40 0.91
CA VAL A 75 5.30 -11.05 -0.09
C VAL A 75 4.56 -11.01 -1.42
N PHE A 76 5.24 -10.52 -2.44
CA PHE A 76 4.75 -10.43 -3.82
C PHE A 76 5.55 -11.36 -4.72
N SER A 77 4.86 -11.92 -5.71
CA SER A 77 5.47 -12.36 -6.97
C SER A 77 5.31 -11.19 -7.95
N VAL A 78 6.42 -10.76 -8.52
CA VAL A 78 6.51 -9.62 -9.44
C VAL A 78 7.02 -10.14 -10.78
N THR A 79 6.18 -10.07 -11.81
CA THR A 79 6.53 -10.47 -13.16
C THR A 79 6.72 -9.24 -14.03
N ASP A 80 7.90 -9.09 -14.62
CA ASP A 80 8.15 -8.06 -15.62
C ASP A 80 7.37 -8.35 -16.91
N LYS A 81 6.62 -7.36 -17.41
CA LYS A 81 5.72 -7.56 -18.56
C LYS A 81 6.44 -7.68 -19.89
N GLU A 82 7.64 -7.14 -20.01
CA GLU A 82 8.41 -7.14 -21.25
C GLU A 82 9.20 -8.44 -21.40
N THR A 83 9.87 -8.85 -20.33
CA THR A 83 10.79 -10.00 -20.31
C THR A 83 10.13 -11.29 -19.83
N GLY A 84 9.00 -11.19 -19.13
CA GLY A 84 8.34 -12.33 -18.49
C GLY A 84 9.07 -12.88 -17.27
N VAL A 85 10.17 -12.25 -16.83
CA VAL A 85 10.95 -12.70 -15.66
C VAL A 85 10.14 -12.47 -14.39
N GLU A 86 10.01 -13.53 -13.59
CA GLU A 86 9.36 -13.50 -12.28
C GLU A 86 10.40 -13.45 -11.15
N LYS A 87 10.16 -12.60 -10.16
CA LYS A 87 10.91 -12.56 -8.90
C LYS A 87 9.98 -12.48 -7.70
N GLN A 88 10.46 -12.91 -6.55
CA GLN A 88 9.80 -12.65 -5.28
C GLN A 88 10.38 -11.41 -4.60
N GLU A 89 9.48 -10.56 -4.11
CA GLU A 89 9.82 -9.38 -3.32
C GLU A 89 9.02 -9.41 -2.02
N SER A 90 9.57 -8.80 -0.97
CA SER A 90 8.83 -8.63 0.27
C SER A 90 9.05 -7.24 0.85
N THR A 91 7.99 -6.71 1.42
CA THR A 91 7.97 -5.37 2.02
C THR A 91 7.25 -5.41 3.36
N LEU A 92 7.72 -4.61 4.30
CA LEU A 92 7.03 -4.28 5.53
C LEU A 92 6.35 -2.92 5.34
N THR A 93 5.04 -2.88 5.43
CA THR A 93 4.26 -1.64 5.40
C THR A 93 3.63 -1.38 6.76
N ILE A 94 3.68 -0.14 7.21
CA ILE A 94 2.89 0.38 8.32
C ILE A 94 1.98 1.45 7.72
N ILE A 95 0.69 1.23 7.84
CA ILE A 95 -0.35 2.08 7.26
C ILE A 95 -1.13 2.68 8.40
N THR A 96 -1.35 3.99 8.35
CA THR A 96 -2.28 4.67 9.24
C THR A 96 -3.48 5.17 8.45
N CYS A 97 -4.67 4.85 8.93
CA CYS A 97 -5.94 5.30 8.37
C CYS A 97 -6.60 6.31 9.32
N ALA A 98 -7.39 7.23 8.78
CA ALA A 98 -8.19 8.19 9.54
C ALA A 98 -9.54 8.42 8.85
N GLU A 99 -10.52 8.96 9.58
CA GLU A 99 -11.75 9.46 8.96
C GLU A 99 -11.54 10.88 8.42
N GLN A 100 -11.90 11.10 7.16
CA GLN A 100 -11.93 12.39 6.49
C GLN A 100 -13.22 12.46 5.67
N ASP A 101 -14.01 13.52 5.89
CA ASP A 101 -15.29 13.75 5.18
C ASP A 101 -16.26 12.54 5.24
N GLY A 102 -16.31 11.86 6.39
CA GLY A 102 -17.16 10.68 6.63
C GLY A 102 -16.68 9.39 5.94
N LYS A 103 -15.45 9.37 5.42
CA LYS A 103 -14.82 8.21 4.78
C LYS A 103 -13.52 7.85 5.48
N VAL A 104 -13.21 6.55 5.56
CA VAL A 104 -11.88 6.10 6.00
C VAL A 104 -10.90 6.24 4.84
N VAL A 105 -9.82 6.98 5.07
CA VAL A 105 -8.76 7.26 4.10
C VAL A 105 -7.39 6.85 4.65
N LEU A 106 -6.46 6.52 3.76
CA LEU A 106 -5.04 6.33 4.04
C LEU A 106 -4.42 7.69 4.37
N LYS A 107 -3.98 7.86 5.60
CA LYS A 107 -3.34 9.09 6.07
C LYS A 107 -1.84 9.07 5.85
N SER A 108 -1.20 7.95 6.16
CA SER A 108 0.24 7.79 5.95
C SER A 108 0.62 6.35 5.71
N LEU A 109 1.75 6.18 5.03
CA LEU A 109 2.38 4.89 4.78
C LEU A 109 3.88 4.99 5.06
N THR A 110 4.39 4.09 5.89
CA THR A 110 5.82 3.81 5.98
C THR A 110 6.08 2.44 5.40
N GLU A 111 7.05 2.34 4.50
CA GLU A 111 7.41 1.10 3.85
C GLU A 111 8.91 0.86 3.97
N VAL A 112 9.27 -0.37 4.33
CA VAL A 112 10.64 -0.85 4.39
C VAL A 112 10.74 -2.11 3.55
N PHE A 113 11.61 -2.08 2.55
CA PHE A 113 11.89 -3.24 1.71
C PHE A 113 13.38 -3.36 1.44
N HIS A 114 13.81 -4.60 1.22
CA HIS A 114 15.16 -4.90 0.77
C HIS A 114 15.14 -5.15 -0.74
N GLN A 115 16.04 -4.50 -1.47
CA GLN A 115 16.20 -4.68 -2.92
C GLN A 115 16.95 -5.97 -3.26
#